data_AF-A0A2D3NVX1-F1
#
_entry.id   AF-A0A2D3NVX1-F1
#
_cell.length_a   1.000
_cell.length_b   1.000
_cell.length_c   1.000
_cell.angle_alpha   90.00
_cell.angle_beta   90.00
_cell.angle_gamma   90.00
#
_symmetry.space_group_name_H-M   'P 1'
#
loop_
_entity.id
_entity.type
_entity.pdbx_description
1 polymer ?
#
loop_
_entity_poly.entity_id
_entity_poly.type
_entity_poly.pdbx_seq_one_letter_code
_entity_poly.pdbx_strand_id
1 'polypeptide(L)'
;MKRKFINVTKEYIENLAPTDFCVELIQPAWETVNIYGSYEEYEESLKPYTTEQRYLLAMHWLGAEVDNGGFQQFLGNSTGIVWEDAYKGYQAIGSEKLAYLIEELIKVYGRNIPFDREERGNILESFSQEKLEEIDAITDLYYEIEEPEWRKVTLWVKANSEKFLIQAEINDYSR
;
A
#
# COMPACT_ATOMS: atom_id res chain seq x y z
N MET A 1 18.62 -12.38 12.21
CA MET A 1 18.21 -12.75 10.83
C MET A 1 19.42 -12.65 9.92
N LYS A 2 19.54 -13.54 8.94
CA LYS A 2 20.57 -13.44 7.90
C LYS A 2 20.21 -12.26 6.99
N ARG A 3 21.20 -11.55 6.47
CA ARG A 3 21.02 -10.45 5.50
C ARG A 3 21.44 -10.96 4.12
N LYS A 4 20.75 -10.53 3.07
CA LYS A 4 21.15 -10.75 1.67
C LYS A 4 21.23 -9.41 0.95
N PHE A 5 22.18 -9.27 0.04
CA PHE A 5 22.26 -8.12 -0.85
C PHE A 5 21.39 -8.38 -2.08
N ILE A 6 20.59 -7.40 -2.47
CA ILE A 6 19.80 -7.42 -3.71
C ILE A 6 20.23 -6.28 -4.64
N ASN A 7 20.12 -6.57 -5.93
CA ASN A 7 20.36 -5.62 -7.00
C ASN A 7 19.22 -5.75 -8.03
N VAL A 8 18.21 -4.91 -7.91
CA VAL A 8 17.10 -4.84 -8.86
C VAL A 8 17.54 -3.92 -10.00
N THR A 9 17.73 -4.51 -11.18
CA THR A 9 18.11 -3.78 -12.40
C THR A 9 16.89 -3.55 -13.28
N LYS A 10 17.01 -2.62 -14.22
CA LYS A 10 16.00 -2.42 -15.27
C LYS A 10 15.71 -3.71 -16.04
N GLU A 11 16.75 -4.41 -16.48
CA GLU A 11 16.64 -5.68 -17.21
C GLU A 11 15.91 -6.75 -16.37
N TYR A 12 16.18 -6.82 -15.05
CA TYR A 12 15.47 -7.72 -14.16
C TYR A 12 13.95 -7.46 -14.19
N ILE A 13 13.55 -6.19 -14.08
CA ILE A 13 12.14 -5.77 -14.09
C ILE A 13 11.48 -6.05 -15.45
N GLU A 14 12.14 -5.67 -16.55
CA GLU A 14 11.60 -5.85 -17.91
C GLU A 14 11.37 -7.32 -18.27
N ASN A 15 12.11 -8.23 -17.63
CA ASN A 15 11.98 -9.67 -17.81
C ASN A 15 10.97 -10.36 -16.88
N LEU A 16 10.34 -9.64 -15.93
CA LEU A 16 9.27 -10.21 -15.09
C LEU A 16 8.10 -10.71 -15.96
N ALA A 17 7.55 -11.88 -15.63
CA ALA A 17 6.29 -12.30 -16.24
C ALA A 17 5.17 -11.33 -15.82
N PRO A 18 4.12 -11.12 -16.64
CA PRO A 18 3.06 -10.16 -16.33
C PRO A 18 2.33 -10.39 -15.01
N THR A 19 2.41 -11.60 -14.46
CA THR A 19 1.78 -12.01 -13.20
C THR A 19 2.78 -12.15 -12.05
N ASP A 20 4.07 -11.98 -12.30
CA ASP A 20 5.08 -12.08 -11.25
C ASP A 20 5.09 -10.77 -10.46
N PHE A 21 4.87 -10.89 -9.16
CA PHE A 21 5.22 -9.83 -8.21
C PHE A 21 6.56 -10.17 -7.57
N CYS A 22 7.45 -9.18 -7.52
CA CYS A 22 8.79 -9.32 -6.96
C CYS A 22 8.85 -8.59 -5.61
N VAL A 23 8.97 -9.38 -4.53
CA VAL A 23 9.06 -8.86 -3.16
C VAL A 23 10.27 -7.93 -2.98
N GLU A 24 11.36 -8.15 -3.72
CA GLU A 24 12.55 -7.29 -3.69
C GLU A 24 12.26 -5.83 -4.07
N LEU A 25 11.16 -5.54 -4.78
CA LEU A 25 10.75 -4.17 -5.14
C LEU A 25 10.23 -3.36 -3.95
N ILE A 26 9.66 -4.02 -2.96
CA ILE A 26 9.08 -3.36 -1.78
C ILE A 26 9.88 -3.61 -0.51
N GLN A 27 10.64 -4.70 -0.45
CA GLN A 27 11.23 -5.17 0.80
C GLN A 27 12.15 -4.15 1.50
N PRO A 28 13.03 -3.40 0.81
CA PRO A 28 13.83 -2.37 1.47
C PRO A 28 12.95 -1.33 2.16
N ALA A 29 11.92 -0.85 1.47
CA ALA A 29 11.01 0.16 1.99
C ALA A 29 10.14 -0.41 3.13
N TRP A 30 9.68 -1.64 2.98
CA TRP A 30 8.95 -2.38 4.02
C TRP A 30 9.74 -2.49 5.33
N GLU A 31 11.06 -2.66 5.26
CA GLU A 31 11.92 -2.79 6.44
C GLU A 31 12.26 -1.45 7.11
N THR A 32 12.21 -0.33 6.38
CA THR A 32 12.76 0.95 6.87
C THR A 32 11.75 2.07 7.04
N VAL A 33 10.63 2.05 6.31
CA VAL A 33 9.63 3.12 6.36
C VAL A 33 8.89 3.09 7.70
N ASN A 34 8.77 4.26 8.34
CA ASN A 34 8.21 4.40 9.67
C ASN A 34 6.72 4.71 9.61
N ILE A 35 5.87 3.70 9.78
CA ILE A 35 4.41 3.87 9.89
C ILE A 35 3.92 4.08 11.33
N TYR A 36 4.81 4.02 12.32
CA TYR A 36 4.45 4.10 13.74
C TYR A 36 4.58 5.51 14.34
N GLY A 37 5.27 6.40 13.62
CA GLY A 37 5.53 7.77 14.03
C GLY A 37 4.45 8.77 13.60
N SER A 38 4.78 10.06 13.68
CA SER A 38 3.95 11.12 13.11
C SER A 38 3.96 11.09 11.58
N TYR A 39 3.05 11.85 10.96
CA TYR A 39 3.04 11.98 9.50
C TYR A 39 4.34 12.58 8.95
N GLU A 40 4.97 13.50 9.68
CA GLU A 40 6.28 14.05 9.32
C GLU A 40 7.39 12.99 9.39
N GLU A 41 7.37 12.10 10.39
CA GLU A 41 8.34 11.01 10.51
C GLU A 41 8.14 9.96 9.41
N TYR A 42 6.90 9.68 9.04
CA TYR A 42 6.56 8.86 7.88
C TYR A 42 7.14 9.47 6.60
N GLU A 43 6.84 10.73 6.30
CA GLU A 43 7.36 11.46 5.13
C GLU A 43 8.90 11.52 5.11
N GLU A 44 9.54 11.73 6.26
CA GLU A 44 11.00 11.71 6.38
C GLU A 44 11.57 10.34 6.01
N SER A 45 10.96 9.26 6.50
CA SER A 45 11.41 7.88 6.22
C SER A 45 11.23 7.47 4.75
N LEU A 46 10.36 8.16 4.01
CA LEU A 46 10.12 7.92 2.59
C LEU A 46 11.13 8.63 1.66
N LYS A 47 11.89 9.63 2.15
CA LYS A 47 12.85 10.41 1.33
C LYS A 47 13.83 9.60 0.48
N PRO A 48 14.35 8.44 0.94
CA PRO A 48 15.24 7.63 0.12
C PRO A 48 14.56 6.97 -1.09
N TYR A 49 13.23 6.91 -1.12
CA TYR A 49 12.45 6.18 -2.12
C TYR A 49 11.84 7.10 -3.17
N THR A 50 11.81 6.61 -4.42
CA THR A 50 11.09 7.26 -5.51
C THR A 50 9.60 7.27 -5.22
N THR A 51 8.87 8.23 -5.79
CA THR A 51 7.41 8.30 -5.64
C THR A 51 6.73 6.98 -6.03
N GLU A 52 7.21 6.32 -7.08
CA GLU A 52 6.69 5.06 -7.56
C GLU A 52 6.93 3.90 -6.58
N GLN A 53 8.09 3.87 -5.91
CA GLN A 53 8.36 2.91 -4.84
C GLN A 53 7.45 3.12 -3.62
N ARG A 54 7.18 4.38 -3.26
CA ARG A 54 6.26 4.72 -2.14
C ARG A 54 4.85 4.22 -2.43
N TYR A 55 4.34 4.48 -3.64
CA TYR A 55 3.01 4.04 -4.07
C TYR A 55 2.90 2.52 -4.08
N LEU A 56 3.91 1.83 -4.62
CA LEU A 56 3.93 0.38 -4.63
C LEU A 56 3.89 -0.19 -3.20
N LEU A 57 4.72 0.33 -2.31
CA LEU A 57 4.73 -0.06 -0.90
C LEU A 57 3.36 0.15 -0.24
N ALA A 58 2.78 1.34 -0.40
CA ALA A 58 1.50 1.71 0.21
C ALA A 58 0.34 0.82 -0.27
N MET A 59 0.27 0.53 -1.57
CA MET A 59 -0.72 -0.41 -2.11
C MET A 59 -0.58 -1.82 -1.51
N HIS A 60 0.67 -2.31 -1.35
CA HIS A 60 0.92 -3.62 -0.73
C HIS A 60 0.56 -3.66 0.75
N TRP A 61 0.90 -2.62 1.50
CA TRP A 61 0.55 -2.53 2.91
C TRP A 61 -0.94 -2.45 3.14
N LEU A 62 -1.65 -1.66 2.34
CA LEU A 62 -3.11 -1.61 2.38
C LEU A 62 -3.68 -3.00 2.10
N GLY A 63 -3.29 -3.64 1.00
CA GLY A 63 -3.79 -4.97 0.65
C GLY A 63 -3.54 -6.01 1.74
N ALA A 64 -2.33 -6.03 2.31
CA ALA A 64 -1.99 -6.95 3.40
C ALA A 64 -2.84 -6.75 4.66
N GLU A 65 -3.24 -5.53 5.00
CA GLU A 65 -4.15 -5.28 6.13
C GLU A 65 -5.58 -5.69 5.80
N VAL A 66 -6.04 -5.36 4.58
CA VAL A 66 -7.38 -5.72 4.11
C VAL A 66 -7.54 -7.24 4.08
N ASP A 67 -6.58 -7.98 3.54
CA ASP A 67 -6.60 -9.45 3.52
C ASP A 67 -6.66 -10.08 4.92
N ASN A 68 -6.13 -9.39 5.94
CA ASN A 68 -6.09 -9.89 7.31
C ASN A 68 -7.36 -9.56 8.12
N GLY A 69 -7.99 -8.41 7.88
CA GLY A 69 -9.12 -7.96 8.70
C GLY A 69 -9.98 -6.85 8.08
N GLY A 70 -9.94 -6.70 6.77
CA GLY A 70 -10.71 -5.73 6.02
C GLY A 70 -10.25 -4.28 6.17
N PHE A 71 -11.01 -3.36 5.57
CA PHE A 71 -10.69 -1.94 5.66
C PHE A 71 -10.81 -1.39 7.09
N GLN A 72 -11.66 -1.98 7.94
CA GLN A 72 -11.71 -1.59 9.36
C GLN A 72 -10.36 -1.82 10.06
N GLN A 73 -9.71 -2.97 9.82
CA GLN A 73 -8.38 -3.24 10.37
C GLN A 73 -7.33 -2.28 9.81
N PHE A 74 -7.31 -2.06 8.48
CA PHE A 74 -6.41 -1.09 7.85
C PHE A 74 -6.53 0.30 8.47
N LEU A 75 -7.76 0.79 8.66
CA LEU A 75 -8.05 2.09 9.24
C LEU A 75 -7.71 2.15 10.73
N GLY A 76 -7.88 1.07 11.50
CA GLY A 76 -7.51 1.04 12.93
C GLY A 76 -6.01 0.91 13.20
N ASN A 77 -5.26 0.33 12.26
CA ASN A 77 -3.83 0.07 12.42
C ASN A 77 -2.97 1.27 12.03
N SER A 78 -1.71 1.25 12.47
CA SER A 78 -0.69 2.25 12.09
C SER A 78 -0.52 2.34 10.58
N THR A 79 -0.67 1.22 9.88
CA THR A 79 -0.60 1.10 8.43
C THR A 79 -1.58 2.02 7.70
N GLY A 80 -2.71 2.39 8.32
CA GLY A 80 -3.66 3.35 7.75
C GLY A 80 -3.07 4.72 7.40
N ILE A 81 -1.87 5.07 7.91
CA ILE A 81 -1.15 6.30 7.53
C ILE A 81 -0.82 6.37 6.03
N VAL A 82 -0.74 5.23 5.34
CA VAL A 82 -0.32 5.16 3.93
C VAL A 82 -1.49 5.34 2.93
N TRP A 83 -2.71 5.59 3.41
CA TRP A 83 -3.92 5.58 2.58
C TRP A 83 -3.83 6.49 1.36
N GLU A 84 -3.22 7.68 1.51
CA GLU A 84 -3.13 8.65 0.41
C GLU A 84 -2.14 8.21 -0.67
N ASP A 85 -1.02 7.60 -0.26
CA ASP A 85 -0.05 7.02 -1.20
C ASP A 85 -0.62 5.79 -1.91
N ALA A 86 -1.41 4.96 -1.22
CA ALA A 86 -2.11 3.84 -1.83
C ALA A 86 -3.14 4.32 -2.86
N TYR A 87 -3.91 5.37 -2.53
CA TYR A 87 -4.86 6.00 -3.45
C TYR A 87 -4.19 6.54 -4.72
N LYS A 88 -3.09 7.29 -4.57
CA LYS A 88 -2.29 7.78 -5.69
C LYS A 88 -1.65 6.63 -6.49
N GLY A 89 -1.26 5.55 -5.82
CA GLY A 89 -0.81 4.32 -6.47
C GLY A 89 -1.87 3.68 -7.35
N TYR A 90 -3.09 3.53 -6.85
CA TYR A 90 -4.21 3.01 -7.64
C TYR A 90 -4.52 3.88 -8.86
N GLN A 91 -4.43 5.21 -8.71
CA GLN A 91 -4.51 6.13 -9.84
C GLN A 91 -3.36 5.93 -10.84
N ALA A 92 -2.12 5.80 -10.35
CA ALA A 92 -0.93 5.64 -11.19
C ALA A 92 -0.96 4.36 -12.05
N ILE A 93 -1.52 3.27 -11.52
CA ILE A 93 -1.68 2.02 -12.27
C ILE A 93 -2.93 2.01 -13.17
N GLY A 94 -3.74 3.08 -13.17
CA GLY A 94 -4.98 3.17 -13.92
C GLY A 94 -6.09 2.26 -13.40
N SER A 95 -6.13 2.02 -12.08
CA SER A 95 -7.24 1.31 -11.43
C SER A 95 -8.26 2.30 -10.87
N GLU A 96 -9.21 2.70 -11.72
CA GLU A 96 -10.35 3.52 -11.29
C GLU A 96 -11.18 2.81 -10.22
N LYS A 97 -11.27 1.47 -10.27
CA LYS A 97 -12.07 0.70 -9.31
C LYS A 97 -11.44 0.68 -7.93
N LEU A 98 -10.14 0.41 -7.80
CA LEU A 98 -9.47 0.43 -6.50
C LEU A 98 -9.38 1.86 -5.93
N ALA A 99 -9.16 2.85 -6.80
CA ALA A 99 -9.22 4.26 -6.41
C ALA A 99 -10.60 4.64 -5.86
N TYR A 100 -11.68 4.19 -6.52
CA TYR A 100 -13.06 4.40 -6.08
C TYR A 100 -13.31 3.86 -4.66
N LEU A 101 -12.77 2.70 -4.29
CA LEU A 101 -12.93 2.18 -2.92
C LEU A 101 -12.38 3.14 -1.87
N ILE A 102 -11.24 3.80 -2.14
CA ILE A 102 -10.68 4.78 -1.20
C ILE A 102 -11.55 6.04 -1.15
N GLU A 103 -12.10 6.49 -2.28
CA GLU A 103 -13.07 7.59 -2.30
C GLU A 103 -14.32 7.27 -1.48
N GLU A 104 -14.83 6.03 -1.53
CA GLU A 104 -15.95 5.60 -0.70
C GLU A 104 -15.59 5.62 0.78
N LEU A 105 -14.40 5.15 1.17
CA LEU A 105 -13.94 5.24 2.57
C LEU A 105 -13.87 6.69 3.06
N ILE A 106 -13.39 7.62 2.22
CA ILE A 106 -13.38 9.06 2.54
C ILE A 106 -14.81 9.59 2.73
N LYS A 107 -15.78 9.12 1.93
CA LYS A 107 -17.20 9.49 2.11
C LYS A 107 -17.77 8.95 3.42
N VAL A 108 -17.46 7.71 3.81
CA VAL A 108 -17.87 7.15 5.10
C VAL A 108 -17.31 7.99 6.27
N TYR A 109 -16.04 8.42 6.17
CA TYR A 109 -15.43 9.34 7.14
C TYR A 109 -16.06 10.74 7.14
N GLY A 110 -16.67 11.16 6.03
CA GLY A 110 -17.25 12.50 5.85
C GLY A 110 -16.21 13.63 5.76
N ARG A 111 -14.93 13.27 5.70
CA ARG A 111 -13.75 14.14 5.54
C ARG A 111 -12.57 13.29 5.08
N ASN A 112 -11.46 13.93 4.74
CA ASN A 112 -10.20 13.21 4.54
C ASN A 112 -9.84 12.42 5.80
N ILE A 113 -9.40 11.17 5.58
CA ILE A 113 -9.01 10.24 6.63
C ILE A 113 -7.77 10.82 7.36
N PRO A 114 -7.80 10.98 8.69
CA PRO A 114 -6.64 11.48 9.42
C PRO A 114 -5.43 10.55 9.31
N PHE A 115 -4.24 11.13 9.19
CA PHE A 115 -2.98 10.38 9.23
C PHE A 115 -2.65 9.88 10.64
N ASP A 116 -2.97 10.68 11.66
CA ASP A 116 -2.79 10.30 13.05
C ASP A 116 -3.65 9.08 13.39
N ARG A 117 -3.02 8.07 14.00
CA ARG A 117 -3.67 6.80 14.30
C ARG A 117 -4.74 6.95 15.38
N GLU A 118 -4.48 7.73 16.42
CA GLU A 118 -5.42 7.89 17.53
C GLU A 118 -6.65 8.67 17.07
N GLU A 119 -6.48 9.74 16.30
CA GLU A 119 -7.59 10.48 15.68
C GLU A 119 -8.42 9.57 14.77
N ARG A 120 -7.77 8.82 13.87
CA ARG A 120 -8.44 7.91 12.93
C ARG A 120 -9.20 6.80 13.66
N GLY A 121 -8.59 6.23 14.71
CA GLY A 121 -9.19 5.19 15.56
C GLY A 121 -10.39 5.68 16.36
N ASN A 122 -10.27 6.85 17.02
CA ASN A 122 -11.38 7.45 17.76
C ASN A 122 -12.58 7.76 16.86
N ILE A 123 -12.34 8.19 15.62
CA ILE A 123 -13.41 8.39 14.64
C ILE A 123 -14.04 7.05 14.26
N LEU A 124 -13.23 6.03 13.96
CA LEU A 124 -13.72 4.70 13.58
C LEU A 124 -14.56 4.07 14.71
N GLU A 125 -14.12 4.17 15.97
CA GLU A 125 -14.88 3.71 17.14
C GLU A 125 -16.19 4.47 17.36
N SER A 126 -16.29 5.71 16.87
CA SER A 126 -17.50 6.52 16.96
C SER A 126 -18.52 6.25 15.85
N PHE A 127 -18.18 5.42 14.86
CA PHE A 127 -19.09 5.08 13.76
C PHE A 127 -20.29 4.27 14.25
N SER A 128 -21.44 4.55 13.65
CA SER A 128 -22.61 3.70 13.82
C SER A 128 -22.36 2.32 13.20
N GLN A 129 -23.14 1.33 13.65
CA GLN A 129 -23.11 -0.01 13.06
C GLN A 129 -23.35 0.03 11.54
N GLU A 130 -24.25 0.89 11.06
CA GLU A 130 -24.52 1.11 9.62
C GLU A 130 -23.26 1.55 8.85
N LYS A 131 -22.48 2.48 9.39
CA LYS A 131 -21.21 2.90 8.76
C LYS A 131 -20.15 1.81 8.75
N LEU A 132 -20.10 0.98 9.80
CA LEU A 132 -19.19 -0.16 9.83
C LEU A 132 -19.58 -1.20 8.78
N GLU A 133 -20.89 -1.46 8.61
CA GLU A 133 -21.42 -2.33 7.55
C GLU A 133 -21.15 -1.76 6.15
N GLU A 134 -21.16 -0.44 5.96
CA GLU A 134 -20.71 0.18 4.70
C GLU A 134 -19.22 -0.11 4.41
N ILE A 135 -18.34 -0.05 5.42
CA ILE A 135 -16.92 -0.39 5.26
C ILE A 135 -16.73 -1.88 4.94
N ASP A 136 -17.54 -2.74 5.55
CA ASP A 136 -17.52 -4.18 5.27
C ASP A 136 -17.96 -4.46 3.82
N ALA A 137 -18.98 -3.77 3.32
CA ALA A 137 -19.39 -3.88 1.92
C ALA A 137 -18.30 -3.40 0.94
N ILE A 138 -17.54 -2.35 1.29
CA ILE A 138 -16.37 -1.90 0.51
C ILE A 138 -15.26 -2.95 0.55
N THR A 139 -15.08 -3.63 1.68
CA THR A 139 -14.13 -4.75 1.85
C THR A 139 -14.51 -5.92 0.96
N ASP A 140 -15.78 -6.32 0.95
CA ASP A 140 -16.27 -7.39 0.07
C ASP A 140 -16.03 -7.06 -1.40
N LEU A 141 -16.32 -5.82 -1.80
CA LEU A 141 -16.04 -5.37 -3.17
C LEU A 141 -14.55 -5.39 -3.50
N TYR A 142 -13.67 -5.04 -2.55
CA TYR A 142 -12.22 -5.18 -2.73
C TYR A 142 -11.83 -6.59 -3.11
N TYR A 143 -12.30 -7.60 -2.36
CA TYR A 143 -11.98 -9.00 -2.64
C TYR A 143 -12.47 -9.47 -4.02
N GLU A 144 -13.55 -8.89 -4.55
CA GLU A 144 -14.05 -9.21 -5.89
C GLU A 144 -13.18 -8.62 -7.01
N ILE A 145 -12.53 -7.47 -6.78
CA ILE A 145 -11.86 -6.71 -7.84
C ILE A 145 -10.33 -6.67 -7.72
N GLU A 146 -9.76 -6.98 -6.56
CA GLU A 146 -8.34 -6.86 -6.26
C GLU A 146 -7.50 -7.62 -7.30
N GLU A 147 -7.70 -8.93 -7.43
CA GLU A 147 -6.84 -9.79 -8.24
C GLU A 147 -6.73 -9.33 -9.72
N PRO A 148 -7.83 -9.07 -10.45
CA PRO A 148 -7.73 -8.60 -11.82
C PRO A 148 -7.14 -7.18 -11.94
N GLU A 149 -7.39 -6.31 -10.96
CA GLU A 149 -6.86 -4.94 -10.97
C GLU A 149 -5.35 -4.91 -10.64
N TRP A 150 -4.88 -5.80 -9.77
CA TRP A 150 -3.46 -5.93 -9.41
C TRP A 150 -2.56 -6.41 -10.53
N ARG A 151 -3.11 -7.08 -11.55
CA ARG A 151 -2.36 -7.39 -12.78
C ARG A 151 -1.84 -6.14 -13.50
N LYS A 152 -2.42 -4.96 -13.24
CA LYS A 152 -1.93 -3.67 -13.77
C LYS A 152 -0.62 -3.23 -13.12
N VAL A 153 -0.33 -3.68 -11.89
CA VAL A 153 0.87 -3.27 -11.16
C VAL A 153 2.13 -3.71 -11.87
N THR A 154 2.24 -4.98 -12.28
CA THR A 154 3.44 -5.44 -13.00
C THR A 154 3.63 -4.71 -14.33
N LEU A 155 2.54 -4.40 -15.06
CA LEU A 155 2.62 -3.60 -16.28
C LEU A 155 3.14 -2.18 -15.99
N TRP A 156 2.63 -1.55 -14.94
CA TRP A 156 3.05 -0.21 -14.53
C TRP A 156 4.50 -0.19 -14.04
N VAL A 157 4.94 -1.16 -13.24
CA VAL A 157 6.33 -1.30 -12.80
C VAL A 157 7.27 -1.48 -13.98
N LYS A 158 6.89 -2.30 -14.98
CA LYS A 158 7.69 -2.47 -16.20
C LYS A 158 7.79 -1.18 -17.01
N ALA A 159 6.69 -0.44 -17.13
CA ALA A 159 6.66 0.84 -17.83
C ALA A 159 7.50 1.94 -17.14
N ASN A 160 7.75 1.82 -15.84
CA ASN A 160 8.49 2.78 -15.02
C ASN A 160 9.77 2.17 -14.41
N SER A 161 10.35 1.16 -15.06
CA SER A 161 11.45 0.35 -14.52
C SER A 161 12.64 1.15 -13.94
N GLU A 162 12.95 2.32 -14.52
CA GLU A 162 14.00 3.21 -14.06
C GLU A 162 13.76 3.83 -12.67
N LYS A 163 12.52 3.77 -12.18
CA LYS A 163 12.11 4.26 -10.86
C LYS A 163 12.28 3.22 -9.75
N PHE A 164 12.55 1.97 -10.12
CA PHE A 164 12.59 0.82 -9.23
C PHE A 164 13.98 0.17 -9.15
N LEU A 165 15.04 0.94 -9.47
CA LEU A 165 16.41 0.46 -9.33
C LEU A 165 16.81 0.44 -7.86
N ILE A 166 17.17 -0.74 -7.35
CA ILE A 166 17.43 -0.95 -5.92
C ILE A 166 18.78 -1.64 -5.75
N GLN A 167 19.60 -1.08 -4.87
CA GLN A 167 20.79 -1.73 -4.32
C GLN A 167 20.70 -1.63 -2.80
N ALA A 168 20.40 -2.74 -2.15
CA ALA A 168 20.12 -2.75 -0.73
C ALA A 168 20.51 -4.08 -0.08
N GLU A 169 20.89 -4.02 1.18
CA GLU A 169 20.84 -5.18 2.04
C GLU A 169 19.43 -5.29 2.63
N ILE A 170 18.87 -6.48 2.58
CA ILE A 170 17.55 -6.79 3.12
C ILE A 170 17.64 -8.03 4.00
N ASN A 171 16.63 -8.24 4.81
CA ASN A 171 16.48 -9.47 5.57
C ASN A 171 16.26 -10.67 4.65
N ASP A 172 16.98 -11.76 4.92
CA ASP A 172 16.76 -13.03 4.25
C ASP A 172 15.68 -13.82 5.01
N TYR A 173 14.47 -13.82 4.46
CA TYR A 173 13.34 -14.59 4.98
C TYR A 173 13.25 -16.00 4.38
N SER A 174 14.18 -16.39 3.51
CA SER A 174 14.28 -17.78 3.06
C SER A 174 14.74 -18.65 4.23
N ARG A 175 13.98 -19.72 4.52
CA ARG A 175 14.31 -20.70 5.56
C ARG A 175 15.40 -21.66 5.10
#